data_AF-A0A7W5UHN9-F1
#
_entry.id   AF-A0A7W5UHN9-F1
#
_cell.length_a   1.000
_cell.length_b   1.000
_cell.length_c   1.000
_cell.angle_alpha   90.00
_cell.angle_beta   90.00
_cell.angle_gamma   90.00
#
_symmetry.space_group_name_H-M   'P 1'
#
loop_
_entity.id
_entity.type
_entity.pdbx_description
1 polymer ?
#
loop_
_entity_poly.entity_id
_entity_poly.type
_entity_poly.pdbx_seq_one_letter_code
_entity_poly.pdbx_strand_id
1 'polypeptide(L)'
;MKLISNVAAISLLLPLLSGCDFFDAKIVTICEAALKQRLLSPTDYKRVEISRSEKILNGAEYLASLQDLKLSAAIIQRDMRDFDAGKVKPVQINIFIKYDTPNSFGVPIRSSVDCEDISLAGDGSGSSKFSVKINGKTETEWIAAGGLRE
;
A
#
# COMPACT_ATOMS: atom_id res chain seq x y z
N MET A 1 -63.34 27.75 -15.19
CA MET A 1 -62.59 26.68 -14.48
C MET A 1 -61.11 26.94 -14.67
N LYS A 2 -60.38 27.19 -13.57
CA LYS A 2 -58.92 27.38 -13.55
C LYS A 2 -58.27 25.99 -13.42
N LEU A 3 -57.42 25.61 -14.37
CA LEU A 3 -56.53 24.45 -14.23
C LEU A 3 -55.15 24.99 -13.86
N ILE A 4 -54.80 24.84 -12.59
CA ILE A 4 -53.47 25.15 -12.07
C ILE A 4 -52.67 23.84 -12.21
N SER A 5 -51.76 23.79 -13.16
CA SER A 5 -50.86 22.65 -13.34
C SER A 5 -49.63 22.86 -12.48
N ASN A 6 -49.57 22.17 -11.35
CA ASN A 6 -48.40 22.14 -10.47
C ASN A 6 -47.32 21.25 -11.11
N VAL A 7 -46.33 21.85 -11.75
CA VAL A 7 -45.10 21.15 -12.14
C VAL A 7 -44.25 21.02 -10.88
N ALA A 8 -44.30 19.84 -10.26
CA ALA A 8 -43.37 19.47 -9.20
C ALA A 8 -41.97 19.31 -9.80
N ALA A 9 -41.09 20.25 -9.50
CA ALA A 9 -39.66 20.15 -9.81
C ALA A 9 -39.04 19.04 -8.95
N ILE A 10 -38.90 17.85 -9.54
CA ILE A 10 -38.15 16.75 -8.94
C ILE A 10 -36.66 17.15 -8.99
N SER A 11 -36.18 17.70 -7.88
CA SER A 11 -34.77 17.97 -7.67
C SER A 11 -34.03 16.64 -7.55
N LEU A 12 -33.28 16.30 -8.60
CA LEU A 12 -32.38 15.16 -8.62
C LEU A 12 -31.21 15.44 -7.64
N LEU A 13 -31.38 15.09 -6.38
CA LEU A 13 -30.28 14.96 -5.43
C LEU A 13 -29.45 13.77 -5.90
N LEU A 14 -28.40 14.03 -6.69
CA LEU A 14 -27.34 13.05 -6.91
C LEU A 14 -26.73 12.74 -5.53
N PRO A 15 -26.81 11.50 -5.02
CA PRO A 15 -26.03 11.15 -3.86
C PRO A 15 -24.57 11.24 -4.29
N LEU A 16 -23.83 12.17 -3.68
CA LEU A 16 -22.38 12.13 -3.67
C LEU A 16 -22.02 10.75 -3.11
N LEU A 17 -21.57 9.85 -3.98
CA LEU A 17 -20.89 8.61 -3.62
C LEU A 17 -19.55 9.01 -2.99
N SER A 18 -19.60 9.56 -1.79
CA SER A 18 -18.47 9.56 -0.86
C SER A 18 -18.13 8.08 -0.65
N GLY A 19 -17.04 7.65 -1.26
CA GLY A 19 -16.55 6.28 -1.21
C GLY A 19 -16.51 5.79 0.23
N CYS A 20 -17.30 4.76 0.52
CA CYS A 20 -17.21 4.00 1.75
C CYS A 20 -15.94 3.14 1.72
N ASP A 21 -14.76 3.70 2.04
CA ASP A 21 -13.58 2.90 2.41
C ASP A 21 -13.46 2.86 3.94
N PHE A 22 -14.47 2.30 4.60
CA PHE A 22 -14.50 2.24 6.08
C PHE A 22 -13.60 1.15 6.68
N PHE A 23 -12.91 0.37 5.85
CA PHE A 23 -11.86 -0.54 6.30
C PHE A 23 -10.76 -0.59 5.24
N ASP A 24 -9.82 0.36 5.30
CA ASP A 24 -8.54 0.18 4.63
C ASP A 24 -7.96 -1.18 5.07
N ALA A 25 -7.57 -1.99 4.09
CA ALA A 25 -6.88 -3.24 4.38
C ALA A 25 -5.68 -2.96 5.29
N LYS A 26 -5.42 -3.82 6.28
CA LYS A 26 -4.33 -3.65 7.26
C LYS A 26 -2.99 -3.23 6.61
N ILE A 27 -2.69 -3.75 5.42
CA ILE A 27 -1.50 -3.41 4.63
C ILE A 27 -1.46 -1.93 4.21
N VAL A 28 -2.58 -1.31 3.83
CA VAL A 28 -2.65 0.11 3.48
C VAL A 28 -2.25 0.98 4.68
N THR A 29 -2.82 0.70 5.85
CA THR A 29 -2.48 1.42 7.09
C THR A 29 -1.00 1.29 7.43
N ILE A 30 -0.42 0.11 7.21
CA ILE A 30 1.00 -0.12 7.43
C ILE A 30 1.85 0.69 6.42
N CYS A 31 1.50 0.65 5.13
CA CYS A 31 2.18 1.39 4.08
C CYS A 31 2.17 2.90 4.35
N GLU A 32 1.01 3.46 4.71
CA GLU A 32 0.91 4.89 5.04
C GLU A 32 1.69 5.25 6.30
N ALA A 33 1.69 4.38 7.32
CA ALA A 33 2.48 4.60 8.52
C ALA A 33 3.98 4.63 8.22
N ALA A 34 4.47 3.72 7.38
CA ALA A 34 5.86 3.68 6.94
C ALA A 34 6.21 4.90 6.07
N LEU A 35 5.37 5.24 5.09
CA LEU A 35 5.51 6.42 4.24
C LEU A 35 5.63 7.69 5.09
N LYS A 36 4.73 7.90 6.05
CA LYS A 36 4.71 9.08 6.92
C LYS A 36 5.99 9.28 7.72
N GLN A 37 6.74 8.23 8.05
CA GLN A 37 8.05 8.39 8.70
C GLN A 37 9.07 9.09 7.79
N ARG A 38 8.90 8.95 6.48
CA ARG A 38 9.81 9.47 5.46
C ARG A 38 9.45 10.85 4.96
N LEU A 39 8.26 11.37 5.25
CA LEU A 39 7.82 12.70 4.81
C LEU A 39 8.40 13.81 5.68
N LEU A 40 8.72 14.96 5.11
CA LEU A 40 9.10 16.17 5.85
C LEU A 40 8.00 16.65 6.81
N SER A 41 6.74 16.67 6.35
CA SER A 41 5.58 17.00 7.17
C SER A 41 4.55 15.85 7.20
N PRO A 42 4.72 14.87 8.10
CA PRO A 42 3.82 13.71 8.18
C PRO A 42 2.38 14.07 8.53
N THR A 43 2.19 15.18 9.27
CA THR A 43 0.87 15.65 9.72
C THR A 43 0.06 16.28 8.61
N ASP A 44 0.72 16.79 7.57
CA ASP A 44 0.08 17.41 6.41
C ASP A 44 -0.15 16.44 5.25
N TYR A 45 0.18 15.16 5.45
CA TYR A 45 -0.13 14.08 4.51
C TYR A 45 -1.63 14.03 4.20
N LYS A 46 -1.97 14.04 2.92
CA LYS A 46 -3.34 13.82 2.43
C LYS A 46 -3.33 12.78 1.34
N ARG A 47 -3.94 11.62 1.61
CA ARG A 47 -4.21 10.61 0.59
C ARG A 47 -5.10 11.22 -0.50
N VAL A 48 -4.71 11.01 -1.76
CA VAL A 48 -5.48 11.39 -2.94
C VAL A 48 -6.10 10.16 -3.58
N GLU A 49 -5.32 9.10 -3.73
CA GLU A 49 -5.73 7.87 -4.42
C GLU A 49 -4.96 6.68 -3.87
N ILE A 50 -5.61 5.52 -3.84
CA ILE A 50 -4.96 4.24 -3.57
C ILE A 50 -5.35 3.25 -4.65
N SER A 51 -4.37 2.52 -5.16
CA SER A 51 -4.58 1.34 -5.99
C SER A 51 -3.85 0.16 -5.38
N ARG A 52 -4.51 -1.01 -5.36
CA ARG A 52 -3.98 -2.26 -4.85
C ARG A 52 -3.92 -3.28 -5.98
N SER A 53 -2.79 -3.96 -6.08
CA SER A 53 -2.65 -5.14 -6.94
C SER A 53 -2.01 -6.27 -6.16
N GLU A 54 -2.33 -7.50 -6.58
CA GLU A 54 -1.81 -8.72 -5.99
C GLU A 54 -1.34 -9.66 -7.08
N LYS A 55 -0.25 -10.38 -6.79
CA LYS A 55 0.29 -11.40 -7.67
C LYS A 55 0.71 -12.61 -6.85
N ILE A 56 0.12 -13.77 -7.16
CA ILE A 56 0.62 -15.05 -6.66
C ILE A 56 1.99 -15.29 -7.29
N LEU A 57 3.01 -15.53 -6.47
CA LEU A 57 4.36 -15.80 -6.93
C LEU A 57 4.51 -17.28 -7.30
N ASN A 58 5.18 -17.53 -8.43
CA ASN A 58 5.67 -18.88 -8.73
C ASN A 58 6.97 -19.18 -7.96
N GLY A 59 7.45 -20.42 -8.03
CA GLY A 59 8.63 -20.85 -7.26
C GLY A 59 9.91 -20.07 -7.59
N ALA A 60 10.11 -19.68 -8.86
CA ALA A 60 11.28 -18.89 -9.25
C ALA A 60 11.20 -17.45 -8.74
N GLU A 61 10.03 -16.84 -8.80
CA GLU A 61 9.77 -15.49 -8.28
C GLU A 61 9.89 -15.45 -6.75
N TYR A 62 9.36 -16.46 -6.06
CA TYR A 62 9.49 -16.58 -4.62
C TYR A 62 10.95 -16.77 -4.20
N LEU A 63 11.71 -17.64 -4.88
CA LEU A 63 13.14 -17.81 -4.64
C LEU A 63 13.91 -16.51 -4.80
N ALA A 64 13.65 -15.75 -5.87
CA ALA A 64 14.29 -14.46 -6.10
C ALA A 64 14.02 -13.48 -4.94
N SER A 65 12.77 -13.46 -4.44
CA SER A 65 12.41 -12.60 -3.30
C SER A 65 13.13 -12.99 -2.00
N LEU A 66 13.30 -14.28 -1.73
CA LEU A 66 14.04 -14.76 -0.55
C LEU A 66 15.54 -14.44 -0.62
N GLN A 67 16.11 -14.44 -1.82
CA GLN A 67 17.52 -14.10 -2.04
C GLN A 67 17.80 -12.62 -1.78
N ASP A 68 16.84 -11.74 -2.08
CA ASP A 68 16.94 -10.31 -1.82
C ASP A 68 17.00 -9.98 -0.32
N LEU A 69 16.40 -10.82 0.53
CA LEU A 69 16.43 -10.69 1.99
C LEU A 69 17.78 -11.02 2.62
N LYS A 70 18.80 -11.41 1.84
CA LYS A 70 20.16 -11.76 2.30
C LYS A 70 20.15 -12.82 3.41
N LEU A 71 19.20 -13.75 3.34
CA LEU A 71 19.06 -14.87 4.29
C LEU A 71 20.13 -15.93 4.05
N SER A 72 20.35 -16.80 5.07
CA SER A 72 21.24 -17.94 4.90
C SER A 72 20.64 -18.97 3.93
N ALA A 73 21.49 -19.71 3.22
CA ALA A 73 21.06 -20.76 2.30
C ALA A 73 20.14 -21.81 2.96
N ALA A 74 20.36 -22.11 4.25
CA ALA A 74 19.53 -23.05 5.00
C ALA A 74 18.09 -22.56 5.20
N ILE A 75 17.90 -21.25 5.43
CA ILE A 75 16.58 -20.64 5.55
C ILE A 75 15.88 -20.64 4.19
N ILE A 76 16.57 -20.20 3.14
CA ILE A 76 16.02 -20.21 1.77
C ILE A 76 15.58 -21.63 1.37
N GLN A 77 16.40 -22.64 1.62
CA GLN A 77 16.06 -24.03 1.33
C GLN A 77 14.85 -24.53 2.13
N ARG A 78 14.71 -24.14 3.40
CA ARG A 78 13.54 -24.48 4.22
C ARG A 78 12.28 -23.86 3.63
N ASP A 79 12.31 -22.58 3.30
CA ASP A 79 11.15 -21.83 2.82
C ASP A 79 10.70 -22.32 1.44
N MET A 80 11.65 -22.69 0.58
CA MET A 80 11.35 -23.33 -0.70
C MET A 80 10.74 -24.73 -0.53
N ARG A 81 11.19 -25.54 0.44
CA ARG A 81 10.53 -26.82 0.75
C ARG A 81 9.09 -26.64 1.23
N ASP A 82 8.83 -25.60 2.02
CA ASP A 82 7.47 -25.30 2.47
C ASP A 82 6.58 -24.80 1.32
N PHE A 83 7.15 -24.08 0.34
CA PHE A 83 6.46 -23.72 -0.91
C PHE A 83 6.13 -24.95 -1.75
N ASP A 84 7.11 -25.83 -2.00
CA ASP A 84 6.92 -27.05 -2.81
C ASP A 84 5.91 -28.01 -2.17
N ALA A 85 5.85 -28.03 -0.83
CA ALA A 85 4.85 -28.79 -0.07
C ALA A 85 3.46 -28.11 -0.02
N GLY A 86 3.30 -26.91 -0.61
CA GLY A 86 2.05 -26.15 -0.62
C GLY A 86 1.64 -25.55 0.72
N LYS A 87 2.56 -25.51 1.70
CA LYS A 87 2.29 -24.95 3.04
C LYS A 87 2.26 -23.43 3.05
N VAL A 88 2.99 -22.80 2.12
CA VAL A 88 2.96 -21.35 1.89
C VAL A 88 2.49 -21.06 0.47
N LYS A 89 1.76 -19.96 0.33
CA LYS A 89 1.29 -19.45 -0.97
C LYS A 89 1.65 -17.97 -1.06
N PRO A 90 2.90 -17.66 -1.43
CA PRO A 90 3.40 -16.30 -1.43
C PRO A 90 2.62 -15.43 -2.41
N VAL A 91 2.11 -14.31 -1.92
CA VAL A 91 1.44 -13.28 -2.70
C VAL A 91 2.21 -11.99 -2.53
N GLN A 92 2.70 -11.43 -3.64
CA GLN A 92 3.21 -10.07 -3.69
C GLN A 92 2.01 -9.11 -3.73
N ILE A 93 2.00 -8.17 -2.79
CA ILE A 93 1.00 -7.12 -2.66
C ILE A 93 1.69 -5.80 -2.97
N ASN A 94 1.19 -5.07 -3.96
CA ASN A 94 1.66 -3.72 -4.27
C ASN A 94 0.53 -2.72 -4.04
N ILE A 95 0.80 -1.71 -3.22
CA ILE A 95 -0.09 -0.58 -2.94
C ILE A 95 0.55 0.68 -3.53
N PHE A 96 -0.06 1.20 -4.59
CA PHE A 96 0.29 2.50 -5.14
C PHE A 96 -0.51 3.57 -4.42
N ILE A 97 0.17 4.55 -3.81
CA ILE A 97 -0.46 5.64 -3.07
C ILE A 97 -0.10 6.95 -3.74
N LYS A 98 -1.10 7.71 -4.17
CA LYS A 98 -0.96 9.11 -4.58
C LYS A 98 -1.36 9.99 -3.41
N TYR A 99 -0.55 10.98 -3.08
CA TYR A 99 -0.77 11.82 -1.92
C TYR A 99 -0.29 13.25 -2.15
N ASP A 100 -0.85 14.17 -1.37
CA ASP A 100 -0.37 15.54 -1.26
C ASP A 100 0.39 15.69 0.07
N THR A 101 1.53 16.38 0.03
CA THR A 101 2.28 16.81 1.24
C THR A 101 3.04 18.10 0.93
N PRO A 102 3.31 18.98 1.90
CA PRO A 102 4.15 20.14 1.70
C PRO A 102 5.61 19.75 1.48
N ASN A 103 6.29 20.43 0.55
CA ASN A 103 7.75 20.39 0.45
C ASN A 103 8.42 21.23 1.56
N SER A 104 9.76 21.35 1.53
CA SER A 104 10.54 22.14 2.50
C SER A 104 10.19 23.63 2.57
N PHE A 105 9.44 24.17 1.61
CA PHE A 105 8.97 25.56 1.58
C PHE A 105 7.48 25.70 1.97
N GLY A 106 6.83 24.61 2.39
CA GLY A 106 5.42 24.60 2.76
C GLY A 106 4.46 24.59 1.56
N VAL A 107 4.96 24.41 0.33
CA VAL A 107 4.12 24.34 -0.86
C VAL A 107 3.56 22.93 -1.00
N PRO A 108 2.23 22.74 -1.06
CA PRO A 108 1.63 21.43 -1.30
C PRO A 108 2.07 20.90 -2.67
N ILE A 109 2.70 19.72 -2.68
CA ILE A 109 3.06 18.99 -3.88
C ILE A 109 2.31 17.66 -3.91
N ARG A 110 2.01 17.20 -5.12
CA ARG A 110 1.43 15.88 -5.36
C ARG A 110 2.53 14.89 -5.70
N SER A 111 2.63 13.83 -4.91
CA SER A 111 3.62 12.76 -5.05
C SER A 111 2.95 11.40 -5.11
N SER A 112 3.75 10.37 -5.39
CA SER A 112 3.31 8.99 -5.35
C SER A 112 4.39 8.07 -4.82
N VAL A 113 3.97 6.98 -4.19
CA VAL A 113 4.85 5.94 -3.67
C VAL A 113 4.33 4.57 -4.07
N ASP A 114 5.27 3.64 -4.29
CA ASP A 114 4.98 2.21 -4.35
C ASP A 114 5.32 1.56 -3.01
N CYS A 115 4.34 0.87 -2.42
CA CYS A 115 4.51 0.08 -1.21
C CYS A 115 4.33 -1.41 -1.51
N GLU A 116 5.37 -2.20 -1.28
CA GLU A 116 5.41 -3.62 -1.61
C GLU A 116 5.52 -4.48 -0.34
N ASP A 117 4.82 -5.61 -0.29
CA ASP A 117 5.02 -6.67 0.71
C ASP A 117 4.81 -8.06 0.09
N ILE A 118 5.37 -9.08 0.73
CA ILE A 118 5.13 -10.48 0.37
C ILE A 118 4.44 -11.19 1.53
N SER A 119 3.19 -11.57 1.31
CA SER A 119 2.40 -12.33 2.27
C SER A 119 2.57 -13.82 2.05
N LEU A 120 3.05 -14.54 3.07
CA LEU A 120 3.15 -16.01 3.03
C LEU A 120 1.81 -16.72 3.30
N ALA A 121 0.85 -16.01 3.92
CA ALA A 121 -0.49 -16.50 4.23
C ALA A 121 -1.47 -16.38 3.04
N GLY A 122 -1.06 -15.67 1.98
CA GLY A 122 -1.84 -15.51 0.75
C GLY A 122 -2.92 -14.42 0.79
N ASP A 123 -3.13 -13.73 1.93
CA ASP A 123 -4.19 -12.72 2.11
C ASP A 123 -3.69 -11.38 2.69
N GLY A 124 -2.38 -11.22 2.87
CA GLY A 124 -1.79 -10.00 3.44
C GLY A 124 -1.96 -9.83 4.95
N SER A 125 -2.63 -10.75 5.65
CA SER A 125 -2.91 -10.63 7.09
C SER A 125 -1.65 -10.61 7.97
N GLY A 126 -0.58 -11.27 7.52
CA GLY A 126 0.73 -11.33 8.17
C GLY A 126 1.65 -10.11 7.98
N SER A 127 1.24 -9.13 7.17
CA SER A 127 2.06 -7.96 6.84
C SER A 127 2.39 -7.10 8.07
N SER A 128 3.59 -6.53 8.11
CA SER A 128 4.06 -5.66 9.20
C SER A 128 4.80 -4.43 8.69
N LYS A 129 4.92 -3.38 9.50
CA LYS A 129 5.69 -2.17 9.14
C LYS A 129 7.17 -2.41 8.86
N PHE A 130 7.69 -3.57 9.27
CA PHE A 130 9.09 -3.94 9.07
C PHE A 130 9.30 -4.78 7.80
N SER A 131 8.23 -5.36 7.24
CA SER A 131 8.28 -6.14 6.00
C SER A 131 8.00 -5.30 4.77
N VAL A 132 7.20 -4.23 4.91
CA VAL A 132 6.88 -3.36 3.77
C VAL A 132 8.10 -2.60 3.25
N LYS A 133 8.18 -2.50 1.93
CA LYS A 133 9.15 -1.67 1.22
C LYS A 133 8.44 -0.47 0.64
N ILE A 134 8.94 0.72 0.94
CA ILE A 134 8.50 1.98 0.32
C ILE A 134 9.55 2.35 -0.73
N ASN A 135 9.13 2.44 -1.99
CA ASN A 135 9.99 2.65 -3.16
C ASN A 135 11.19 1.67 -3.17
N GLY A 136 10.90 0.38 -2.95
CA GLY A 136 11.90 -0.69 -2.96
C GLY A 136 12.79 -0.79 -1.71
N LYS A 137 12.63 0.09 -0.71
CA LYS A 137 13.44 0.07 0.53
C LYS A 137 12.59 -0.20 1.75
N THR A 138 12.99 -1.19 2.55
CA THR A 138 12.53 -1.33 3.93
C THR A 138 12.96 -0.13 4.78
N GLU A 139 12.39 0.01 5.97
CA GLU A 139 12.78 1.07 6.91
C GLU A 139 14.28 1.04 7.23
N THR A 140 14.82 -0.15 7.52
CA THR A 140 16.23 -0.32 7.85
C THR A 140 17.14 0.06 6.68
N GLU A 141 16.78 -0.30 5.45
CA GLU A 141 17.55 0.07 4.25
C GLU A 141 17.50 1.57 3.96
N TRP A 142 16.34 2.21 4.16
CA TRP A 142 16.21 3.65 4.00
C TRP A 142 17.08 4.41 5.00
N ILE A 143 17.07 4.02 6.29
CA ILE A 143 17.93 4.58 7.33
C ILE A 143 19.41 4.37 6.98
N ALA A 144 19.79 3.14 6.60
CA ALA A 144 21.18 2.82 6.24
C ALA A 144 21.69 3.62 5.02
N ALA A 145 20.79 4.02 4.12
CA ALA A 145 21.10 4.83 2.94
C ALA A 145 21.12 6.35 3.21
N GLY A 146 21.04 6.80 4.46
CA GLY A 146 21.12 8.21 4.83
C GLY A 146 19.78 8.92 5.01
N GLY A 147 18.66 8.21 4.97
CA GLY A 147 17.37 8.61 5.58
C GLY A 147 16.89 10.03 5.30
N LEU A 148 17.12 10.57 4.11
CA LEU A 148 16.63 11.92 3.77
C LEU A 148 15.12 11.88 3.65
N ARG A 149 14.47 12.80 4.37
CA ARG A 149 13.02 12.94 4.32
C ARG A 149 12.63 13.59 2.99
N GLU A 150 11.62 13.01 2.37
CA GLU A 150 11.03 13.43 1.09
C GLU A 150 10.02 14.57 1.29
#